data_AF-A0A494Z7U5-F1
#
_entry.id   AF-A0A494Z7U5-F1
#
_cell.length_a   1.000
_cell.length_b   1.000
_cell.length_c   1.000
_cell.angle_alpha   90.00
_cell.angle_beta   90.00
_cell.angle_gamma   90.00
#
_symmetry.space_group_name_H-M   'P 1'
#
loop_
_entity.id
_entity.type
_entity.pdbx_description
1 polymer ?
#
loop_
_entity_poly.entity_id
_entity_poly.type
_entity_poly.pdbx_seq_one_letter_code
_entity_poly.pdbx_strand_id
1 'polypeptide(L)'
;METAELRRMRRNQFAILNGLLIIGLFLFFIITNMYTISIAHFFLFLGIFVLTQGIFGLMKGDSTKSIIPIVEKVAIYEKQKMGKEWYKHRKVSYGYNIVLSGILFWQSYLNWGYEDNIFQVDMLFMVTMFCFLLLLSNISLILHNRKVDGAASEVEFKGYTWKVNLLAIILGIVFAMMLLITILILVL
;
A
#
# COMPACT_ATOMS: atom_id res chain seq x y z
N MET A 1 -25.74 6.11 -8.83
CA MET A 1 -25.67 4.69 -8.44
C MET A 1 -26.56 4.49 -7.24
N GLU A 2 -27.38 3.44 -7.24
CA GLU A 2 -28.29 3.16 -6.13
C GLU A 2 -27.51 2.79 -4.86
N THR A 3 -28.03 3.14 -3.68
CA THR A 3 -27.35 2.94 -2.40
C THR A 3 -27.00 1.48 -2.13
N ALA A 4 -27.88 0.55 -2.54
CA ALA A 4 -27.65 -0.89 -2.43
C ALA A 4 -26.48 -1.37 -3.30
N GLU A 5 -26.39 -0.87 -4.54
CA GLU A 5 -25.29 -1.19 -5.45
C GLU A 5 -23.95 -0.64 -4.96
N LEU A 6 -23.95 0.59 -4.42
CA LEU A 6 -22.77 1.19 -3.80
C LEU A 6 -22.25 0.34 -2.65
N ARG A 7 -23.15 -0.06 -1.75
CA ARG A 7 -22.80 -0.89 -0.60
C ARG A 7 -22.23 -2.24 -1.02
N ARG A 8 -22.81 -2.88 -2.03
CA ARG A 8 -22.30 -4.13 -2.62
C ARG A 8 -20.91 -3.93 -3.22
N MET A 9 -20.71 -2.83 -3.96
CA MET A 9 -19.41 -2.50 -4.56
C MET A 9 -18.33 -2.32 -3.49
N ARG A 10 -18.58 -1.51 -2.45
CA ARG A 10 -17.63 -1.26 -1.36
C ARG A 10 -17.32 -2.53 -0.56
N ARG A 11 -18.30 -3.39 -0.31
CA ARG A 11 -18.09 -4.69 0.35
C ARG A 11 -17.18 -5.59 -0.48
N ASN A 12 -17.40 -5.66 -1.79
CA ASN A 12 -16.57 -6.47 -2.69
C ASN A 12 -15.15 -5.91 -2.81
N GLN A 13 -14.99 -4.58 -2.85
CA GLN A 13 -13.68 -3.92 -2.80
C GLN A 13 -12.92 -4.31 -1.53
N PHE A 14 -13.59 -4.23 -0.38
CA PHE A 14 -13.00 -4.61 0.91
C PHE A 14 -12.58 -6.09 0.94
N ALA A 15 -13.45 -7.00 0.49
CA ALA A 15 -13.17 -8.42 0.45
C ALA A 15 -11.99 -8.76 -0.46
N ILE A 16 -11.93 -8.16 -1.66
CA ILE A 16 -10.86 -8.42 -2.62
C ILE A 16 -9.53 -7.85 -2.14
N LEU A 17 -9.50 -6.62 -1.60
CA LEU A 17 -8.25 -6.03 -1.10
C LEU A 17 -7.69 -6.81 0.10
N ASN A 18 -8.52 -7.18 1.07
CA ASN A 18 -8.07 -8.00 2.20
C ASN A 18 -7.68 -9.42 1.77
N GLY A 19 -8.44 -10.03 0.86
CA GLY A 19 -8.11 -11.34 0.30
C GLY A 19 -6.74 -11.34 -0.39
N LEU A 20 -6.46 -10.33 -1.22
CA LEU A 20 -5.15 -10.17 -1.86
C LEU A 20 -4.02 -9.97 -0.85
N LEU A 21 -4.24 -9.21 0.23
CA LEU A 21 -3.23 -9.04 1.29
C LEU A 21 -2.95 -10.35 2.02
N ILE A 22 -3.98 -11.13 2.37
CA ILE A 22 -3.84 -12.42 3.04
C ILE A 22 -3.13 -13.43 2.13
N ILE A 23 -3.52 -13.51 0.85
CA ILE A 23 -2.87 -14.37 -0.14
C ILE A 23 -1.40 -13.97 -0.29
N GLY A 24 -1.11 -12.66 -0.37
CA GLY A 24 0.26 -12.14 -0.45
C GLY A 24 1.11 -12.54 0.75
N LEU A 25 0.57 -12.43 1.97
CA LEU A 25 1.27 -12.86 3.18
C LEU A 25 1.53 -14.37 3.18
N PHE A 26 0.53 -15.17 2.79
CA PHE A 26 0.67 -16.62 2.75
C PHE A 26 1.75 -17.06 1.76
N LEU A 27 1.77 -16.46 0.56
CA LEU A 27 2.82 -16.69 -0.42
C LEU A 27 4.19 -16.26 0.09
N PHE A 28 4.27 -15.09 0.73
CA PHE A 28 5.50 -14.60 1.33
C PHE A 28 6.04 -15.57 2.39
N PHE A 29 5.18 -16.04 3.28
CA PHE A 29 5.53 -17.02 4.31
C PHE A 29 6.06 -18.33 3.70
N ILE A 30 5.40 -18.88 2.68
CA ILE A 30 5.89 -20.08 1.98
C ILE A 30 7.28 -19.84 1.40
N ILE A 31 7.47 -18.73 0.70
CA ILE A 31 8.74 -18.40 0.05
C ILE A 31 9.87 -18.29 1.09
N THR A 32 9.65 -17.60 2.20
CA THR A 32 10.69 -17.42 3.23
C THR A 32 10.97 -18.67 4.04
N ASN A 33 10.05 -19.65 4.09
CA ASN A 33 10.29 -20.94 4.74
C ASN A 33 10.95 -21.97 3.82
N MET A 34 10.72 -21.87 2.50
CA MET A 34 11.30 -22.81 1.53
C MET A 34 12.69 -22.39 1.05
N TYR A 35 13.00 -21.10 1.08
CA TYR A 35 14.25 -20.56 0.53
C TYR A 35 14.95 -19.68 1.55
N THR A 36 16.26 -19.87 1.68
CA THR A 36 17.14 -18.93 2.39
C THR A 36 17.38 -17.72 1.48
N ILE A 37 16.85 -16.57 1.88
CA ILE A 37 16.95 -15.32 1.12
C ILE A 37 17.85 -14.37 1.92
N SER A 38 18.87 -13.77 1.30
CA SER A 38 19.62 -12.72 1.99
C SER A 38 18.85 -11.40 1.98
N ILE A 39 19.11 -10.55 2.97
CA ILE A 39 18.45 -9.25 3.13
C ILE A 39 18.61 -8.40 1.86
N ALA A 40 19.79 -8.45 1.21
CA ALA A 40 20.04 -7.74 -0.04
C ALA A 40 19.08 -8.19 -1.16
N HIS A 41 18.96 -9.51 -1.39
CA HIS A 41 18.07 -10.05 -2.43
C HIS A 41 16.60 -9.75 -2.14
N PHE A 42 16.17 -9.81 -0.88
CA PHE A 42 14.81 -9.45 -0.48
C PHE A 42 14.47 -8.01 -0.87
N PHE A 43 15.32 -7.05 -0.49
CA PHE A 43 15.10 -5.64 -0.81
C PHE A 43 15.23 -5.35 -2.31
N LEU A 44 16.13 -6.03 -3.02
CA LEU A 44 16.26 -5.90 -4.47
C LEU A 44 14.96 -6.33 -5.18
N PHE A 45 14.45 -7.52 -4.86
CA PHE A 45 13.23 -8.03 -5.47
C PHE A 45 12.03 -7.14 -5.15
N LEU A 46 11.87 -6.73 -3.89
CA LEU A 46 10.80 -5.83 -3.49
C LEU A 46 10.92 -4.47 -4.18
N GLY A 47 12.14 -3.93 -4.32
CA GLY A 47 12.42 -2.69 -5.04
C GLY A 47 12.02 -2.77 -6.51
N ILE A 48 12.39 -3.85 -7.21
CA ILE A 48 11.99 -4.09 -8.61
C ILE A 48 10.47 -4.17 -8.72
N PHE A 49 9.82 -4.92 -7.83
CA PHE A 49 8.37 -5.07 -7.82
C PHE A 49 7.65 -3.72 -7.64
N VAL A 50 8.05 -2.93 -6.64
CA VAL A 50 7.45 -1.62 -6.34
C VAL A 50 7.74 -0.61 -7.46
N LEU A 51 8.97 -0.60 -8.01
CA LEU A 51 9.32 0.25 -9.15
C LEU A 51 8.43 -0.05 -10.36
N THR A 52 8.27 -1.33 -10.67
CA THR A 52 7.46 -1.82 -11.77
C THR A 52 6.01 -1.35 -11.61
N GLN A 53 5.44 -1.46 -10.41
CA GLN A 53 4.10 -0.93 -10.11
C GLN A 53 4.02 0.59 -10.29
N GLY A 54 5.03 1.34 -9.85
CA GLY A 54 5.11 2.79 -10.03
C GLY A 54 5.11 3.19 -11.50
N ILE A 55 5.98 2.57 -12.31
CA ILE A 55 6.12 2.82 -13.74
C ILE A 55 4.82 2.46 -14.48
N PHE A 56 4.31 1.23 -14.32
CA PHE A 56 3.06 0.82 -14.97
C PHE A 56 1.89 1.71 -14.55
N GLY A 57 1.85 2.13 -13.29
CA GLY A 57 0.86 3.06 -12.77
C GLY A 57 0.87 4.41 -13.48
N LEU A 58 2.07 5.00 -13.64
CA LEU A 58 2.24 6.26 -14.37
C LEU A 58 1.93 6.12 -15.86
N MET A 59 2.39 5.05 -16.51
CA MET A 59 2.12 4.77 -17.93
C MET A 59 0.63 4.64 -18.22
N LYS A 60 -0.13 4.07 -17.28
CA LYS A 60 -1.58 3.90 -17.40
C LYS A 60 -2.34 5.24 -17.35
N GLY A 61 -1.71 6.30 -16.83
CA GLY A 61 -2.24 7.66 -16.80
C GLY A 61 -3.67 7.71 -16.24
N ASP A 62 -4.58 8.22 -17.06
CA ASP A 62 -5.99 8.41 -16.71
C ASP A 62 -6.88 7.16 -16.84
N SER A 63 -6.32 6.02 -17.25
CA SER A 63 -7.10 4.80 -17.48
C SER A 63 -7.57 4.14 -16.17
N THR A 64 -8.85 3.76 -16.14
CA THR A 64 -9.50 3.01 -15.05
C THR A 64 -9.45 1.50 -15.26
N LYS A 65 -9.03 1.03 -16.44
CA LYS A 65 -9.08 -0.39 -16.82
C LYS A 65 -8.39 -1.29 -15.80
N SER A 66 -8.97 -2.39 -15.37
CA SER A 66 -8.31 -3.30 -14.44
C SER A 66 -8.54 -4.76 -14.84
N ILE A 67 -7.59 -5.63 -14.49
CA ILE A 67 -7.77 -7.08 -14.65
C ILE A 67 -8.87 -7.56 -13.71
N ILE A 68 -9.02 -6.91 -12.55
CA ILE A 68 -10.04 -7.25 -11.55
C ILE A 68 -11.26 -6.33 -11.76
N PRO A 69 -12.43 -6.86 -12.17
CA PRO A 69 -13.59 -6.04 -12.52
C PRO A 69 -14.09 -5.13 -11.40
N ILE A 70 -14.02 -5.57 -10.13
CA ILE A 70 -14.44 -4.71 -9.02
C ILE A 70 -13.56 -3.47 -8.88
N VAL A 71 -12.25 -3.63 -9.12
CA VAL A 71 -11.28 -2.54 -8.97
C VAL A 71 -11.49 -1.52 -10.08
N GLU A 72 -11.80 -1.98 -11.29
CA GLU A 72 -12.18 -1.09 -12.38
C GLU A 72 -13.49 -0.35 -12.08
N LYS A 73 -14.52 -1.06 -11.59
CA LYS A 73 -15.81 -0.44 -11.23
C LYS A 73 -15.64 0.66 -10.18
N VAL A 74 -14.83 0.40 -9.15
CA VAL A 74 -14.48 1.39 -8.12
C VAL A 74 -13.73 2.57 -8.75
N ALA A 75 -12.72 2.31 -9.58
CA ALA A 75 -11.92 3.34 -10.21
C ALA A 75 -12.75 4.27 -11.11
N ILE A 76 -13.70 3.72 -11.87
CA ILE A 76 -14.64 4.51 -12.68
C ILE A 76 -15.49 5.42 -11.78
N TYR A 77 -16.07 4.86 -10.72
CA TYR A 77 -16.90 5.62 -9.79
C TYR A 77 -16.11 6.74 -9.08
N GLU A 78 -14.91 6.43 -8.56
CA GLU A 78 -14.07 7.42 -7.87
C GLU A 78 -13.58 8.52 -8.83
N LYS A 79 -13.23 8.16 -10.07
CA LYS A 79 -12.86 9.13 -11.09
C LYS A 79 -14.01 10.09 -11.41
N GLN A 80 -15.23 9.58 -11.53
CA GLN A 80 -16.43 10.40 -11.76
C GLN A 80 -16.73 11.34 -10.57
N LYS A 81 -16.43 10.93 -9.34
CA LYS A 81 -16.68 11.72 -8.13
C LYS A 81 -15.62 12.79 -7.85
N MET A 82 -14.36 12.46 -8.10
CA MET A 82 -13.22 13.30 -7.71
C MET A 82 -12.66 14.15 -8.86
N GLY A 83 -12.99 13.82 -10.11
CA GLY A 83 -12.51 14.53 -11.29
C GLY A 83 -10.98 14.59 -11.35
N LYS A 84 -10.42 15.81 -11.47
CA LYS A 84 -8.97 16.04 -11.58
C LYS A 84 -8.18 15.60 -10.35
N GLU A 85 -8.78 15.62 -9.16
CA GLU A 85 -8.10 15.19 -7.93
C GLU A 85 -7.87 13.68 -7.90
N TRP A 86 -8.68 12.89 -8.63
CA TRP A 86 -8.43 11.46 -8.79
C TRP A 86 -7.08 11.20 -9.47
N TYR A 87 -6.80 11.91 -10.57
CA TYR A 87 -5.54 11.78 -11.29
C TYR A 87 -4.36 12.24 -10.44
N LYS A 88 -4.50 13.38 -9.75
CA LYS A 88 -3.48 13.89 -8.83
C LYS A 88 -3.15 12.89 -7.72
N HIS A 89 -4.17 12.33 -7.09
CA HIS A 89 -4.02 11.32 -6.05
C HIS A 89 -3.26 10.08 -6.55
N ARG A 90 -3.65 9.55 -7.71
CA ARG A 90 -2.97 8.38 -8.32
C ARG A 90 -1.53 8.68 -8.72
N LYS A 91 -1.28 9.82 -9.37
CA LYS A 91 0.07 10.22 -9.79
C LYS A 91 1.02 10.35 -8.59
N VAL A 92 0.53 10.95 -7.50
CA VAL A 92 1.31 11.06 -6.26
C VAL A 92 1.58 9.69 -5.66
N SER A 93 0.59 8.80 -5.60
CA SER A 93 0.78 7.42 -5.11
C SER A 93 1.83 6.65 -5.92
N TYR A 94 1.80 6.74 -7.26
CA TYR A 94 2.83 6.10 -8.08
C TYR A 94 4.21 6.76 -7.95
N GLY A 95 4.25 8.08 -7.73
CA GLY A 95 5.49 8.79 -7.38
C GLY A 95 6.11 8.25 -6.09
N TYR A 96 5.30 7.99 -5.06
CA TYR A 96 5.78 7.38 -3.82
C TYR A 96 6.32 5.97 -4.04
N ASN A 97 5.73 5.17 -4.92
CA ASN A 97 6.29 3.85 -5.27
C ASN A 97 7.71 3.98 -5.87
N ILE A 98 7.94 4.97 -6.74
CA ILE A 98 9.27 5.21 -7.29
C ILE A 98 10.26 5.61 -6.19
N VAL A 99 9.88 6.54 -5.32
CA VAL A 99 10.74 6.96 -4.18
C VAL A 99 11.04 5.77 -3.27
N LEU A 100 10.03 4.99 -2.90
CA LEU A 100 10.18 3.80 -2.07
C LEU A 100 11.10 2.77 -2.73
N SER A 101 10.98 2.55 -4.04
CA SER A 101 11.88 1.63 -4.75
C SER A 101 13.34 2.09 -4.69
N GLY A 102 13.62 3.39 -4.78
CA GLY A 102 14.95 3.94 -4.59
C GLY A 102 15.51 3.66 -3.19
N ILE A 103 14.68 3.82 -2.15
CA ILE A 103 15.04 3.47 -0.76
C ILE A 103 15.34 1.96 -0.65
N LEU A 104 14.54 1.10 -1.27
CA LEU A 104 14.74 -0.34 -1.25
C LEU A 104 16.02 -0.77 -1.98
N PHE A 105 16.34 -0.16 -3.12
CA PHE A 105 17.62 -0.41 -3.79
C PHE A 105 18.82 0.06 -2.96
N TRP A 106 18.68 1.20 -2.28
CA TRP A 106 19.68 1.66 -1.34
C TRP A 106 19.91 0.65 -0.20
N GLN A 107 18.82 0.13 0.39
CA GLN A 107 18.90 -0.92 1.41
C GLN A 107 19.53 -2.21 0.88
N SER A 108 19.20 -2.61 -0.35
CA SER A 108 19.84 -3.75 -1.00
C SER A 108 21.33 -3.54 -1.19
N TYR A 109 21.75 -2.35 -1.63
CA TYR A 109 23.16 -2.02 -1.85
C TYR A 109 23.95 -2.02 -0.54
N LEU A 110 23.40 -1.44 0.53
CA LEU A 110 24.06 -1.42 1.85
C LEU A 110 24.26 -2.84 2.43
N ASN A 111 23.39 -3.78 2.09
CA ASN A 111 23.48 -5.17 2.55
C ASN A 111 24.19 -6.09 1.55
N TRP A 112 24.70 -5.55 0.44
CA TRP A 112 25.39 -6.34 -0.59
C TRP A 112 26.76 -6.81 -0.07
N GLY A 113 27.09 -8.09 -0.29
CA GLY A 113 28.35 -8.68 0.14
C GLY A 113 28.42 -9.14 1.60
N TYR A 114 27.37 -8.93 2.40
CA TYR A 114 27.23 -9.54 3.72
C TYR A 114 26.51 -10.89 3.59
N GLU A 115 27.27 -11.96 3.36
CA GLU A 115 26.71 -13.31 3.13
C GLU A 115 25.95 -13.87 4.34
N ASP A 116 26.34 -13.45 5.56
CA ASP A 116 25.70 -13.87 6.81
C ASP A 116 24.38 -13.14 7.11
N ASN A 117 24.05 -12.08 6.36
CA ASN A 117 22.80 -11.32 6.55
C ASN A 117 21.63 -12.03 5.86
N ILE A 118 21.23 -13.16 6.45
CA ILE A 118 20.05 -13.92 6.05
C ILE A 118 18.80 -13.20 6.55
N PHE A 119 17.81 -13.06 5.67
CA PHE A 119 16.50 -12.53 6.05
C PHE A 119 15.77 -13.59 6.88
N GLN A 120 15.89 -13.47 8.20
CA GLN A 120 15.13 -14.25 9.16
C GLN A 120 14.12 -13.33 9.83
N VAL A 121 12.84 -13.70 9.71
CA VAL A 121 11.75 -12.96 10.34
C VAL A 121 11.13 -13.86 11.38
N ASP A 122 11.16 -13.39 12.62
CA ASP A 122 10.42 -14.01 13.70
C ASP A 122 8.91 -14.05 13.36
N MET A 123 8.28 -15.19 13.58
CA MET A 123 6.88 -15.41 13.20
C MET A 123 5.95 -14.44 13.95
N LEU A 124 6.21 -14.20 15.24
CA LEU A 124 5.39 -13.29 16.04
C LEU A 124 5.54 -11.85 15.53
N PHE A 125 6.76 -11.42 15.21
CA PHE A 125 7.02 -10.12 14.58
C PHE A 125 6.29 -9.98 13.23
N MET A 126 6.37 -10.99 12.35
CA MET A 126 5.71 -10.99 11.05
C MET A 126 4.19 -10.85 11.16
N VAL A 127 3.56 -11.67 12.02
CA VAL A 127 2.11 -11.64 12.26
C VAL A 127 1.69 -10.31 12.85
N THR A 128 2.48 -9.75 13.77
CA THR A 128 2.21 -8.45 14.39
C THR A 128 2.25 -7.33 13.35
N MET A 129 3.29 -7.29 12.51
CA MET A 129 3.39 -6.33 11.41
C MET A 129 2.25 -6.48 10.42
N PHE A 130 1.87 -7.71 10.08
CA PHE A 130 0.76 -7.98 9.16
C PHE A 130 -0.58 -7.50 9.71
N CYS A 131 -0.90 -7.82 10.97
CA CYS A 131 -2.12 -7.33 11.64
C CYS A 131 -2.19 -5.80 11.64
N PHE A 132 -1.05 -5.14 11.88
CA PHE A 132 -0.97 -3.69 11.83
C PHE A 132 -1.18 -3.12 10.42
N LEU A 133 -0.55 -3.73 9.39
CA LEU A 133 -0.74 -3.34 7.99
C LEU A 133 -2.19 -3.53 7.53
N LEU A 134 -2.84 -4.63 7.94
CA LEU A 134 -4.27 -4.85 7.71
C LEU A 134 -5.10 -3.75 8.36
N LEU A 135 -4.84 -3.44 9.63
CA LEU A 135 -5.57 -2.40 10.36
C LEU A 135 -5.46 -1.04 9.66
N LEU A 136 -4.24 -0.62 9.33
CA LEU A 136 -4.00 0.66 8.64
C LEU A 136 -4.67 0.70 7.26
N SER A 137 -4.52 -0.37 6.48
CA SER A 137 -5.11 -0.47 5.15
C SER A 137 -6.63 -0.36 5.20
N ASN A 138 -7.27 -1.03 6.17
CA ASN A 138 -8.71 -1.01 6.35
C ASN A 138 -9.22 0.35 6.87
N ILE A 139 -8.52 0.97 7.83
CA ILE A 139 -8.85 2.33 8.29
C ILE A 139 -8.76 3.32 7.12
N SER A 140 -7.65 3.29 6.37
CA SER A 140 -7.44 4.14 5.20
C SER A 140 -8.56 3.97 4.17
N LEU A 141 -8.91 2.72 3.84
CA LEU A 141 -9.98 2.40 2.91
C LEU A 141 -11.35 2.90 3.40
N ILE A 142 -11.67 2.74 4.68
CA ILE A 142 -12.94 3.22 5.26
C ILE A 142 -13.01 4.75 5.22
N LEU A 143 -11.94 5.43 5.62
CA LEU A 143 -11.88 6.91 5.60
C LEU A 143 -12.00 7.46 4.17
N HIS A 144 -11.30 6.83 3.22
CA HIS A 144 -11.38 7.18 1.81
C HIS A 144 -12.81 6.98 1.27
N ASN A 145 -13.39 5.80 1.48
CA ASN A 145 -14.75 5.49 1.02
C ASN A 145 -15.78 6.46 1.62
N ARG A 146 -15.72 6.74 2.94
CA ARG A 146 -16.60 7.72 3.58
C ARG A 146 -16.47 9.11 2.95
N LYS A 147 -15.25 9.55 2.66
CA LYS A 147 -15.01 10.86 2.05
C LYS A 147 -15.50 10.90 0.59
N VAL A 148 -15.27 9.85 -0.19
CA VAL A 148 -15.70 9.82 -1.60
C VAL A 148 -17.21 9.69 -1.73
N ASP A 149 -17.81 8.81 -0.93
CA ASP A 149 -19.24 8.50 -1.01
C ASP A 149 -20.10 9.62 -0.42
N GLY A 150 -19.58 10.36 0.58
CA GLY A 150 -20.27 11.49 1.21
C GLY A 150 -20.15 12.83 0.48
N ALA A 151 -19.27 12.97 -0.51
CA ALA A 151 -19.09 14.22 -1.23
C ALA A 151 -20.23 14.48 -2.23
N ALA A 152 -20.80 15.69 -2.19
CA ALA A 152 -21.86 16.12 -3.10
C ALA A 152 -21.30 16.66 -4.42
N SER A 153 -20.08 17.20 -4.42
CA SER A 153 -19.45 17.78 -5.62
C SER A 153 -17.94 17.57 -5.70
N GLU A 154 -17.38 17.70 -6.90
CA GLU A 154 -15.92 17.65 -7.14
C GLU A 154 -15.16 18.74 -6.36
N VAL A 155 -15.79 19.89 -6.09
CA VAL A 155 -15.17 21.03 -5.41
C VAL A 155 -14.73 20.67 -3.99
N GLU A 156 -15.42 19.73 -3.34
CA GLU A 156 -15.09 19.25 -1.99
C GLU A 156 -13.80 18.43 -1.92
N PHE A 157 -13.24 18.04 -3.07
CA PHE A 157 -11.96 17.35 -3.16
C PHE A 157 -10.78 18.28 -3.40
N LYS A 158 -11.00 19.60 -3.57
CA LYS A 158 -9.90 20.54 -3.82
C LYS A 158 -8.86 20.46 -2.69
N GLY A 159 -7.63 20.07 -3.03
CA GLY A 159 -6.54 19.91 -2.05
C GLY A 159 -6.65 18.67 -1.17
N TYR A 160 -7.60 17.77 -1.42
CA TYR A 160 -7.77 16.51 -0.71
C TYR A 160 -6.49 15.68 -0.74
N THR A 161 -5.86 15.55 -1.91
CA THR A 161 -4.61 14.80 -2.07
C THR A 161 -3.52 15.28 -1.10
N TRP A 162 -3.35 16.59 -0.93
CA TRP A 162 -2.33 17.14 -0.02
C TRP A 162 -2.65 16.81 1.44
N LYS A 163 -3.91 16.97 1.86
CA LYS A 163 -4.34 16.70 3.24
C LYS A 163 -4.14 15.23 3.63
N VAL A 164 -4.48 14.31 2.73
CA VAL A 164 -4.30 12.87 2.96
C VAL A 164 -2.82 12.51 3.05
N ASN A 165 -1.97 13.07 2.19
CA ASN A 165 -0.53 12.82 2.25
C ASN A 165 0.10 13.37 3.52
N LEU A 166 -0.30 14.56 3.96
CA LEU A 166 0.17 15.11 5.24
C LEU A 166 -0.23 14.20 6.41
N LEU A 167 -1.47 13.72 6.44
CA LEU A 167 -1.93 12.77 7.44
C LEU A 167 -1.13 11.46 7.40
N ALA A 168 -0.86 10.93 6.21
CA ALA A 168 -0.06 9.71 6.03
C ALA A 168 1.37 9.89 6.56
N ILE A 169 2.00 11.05 6.32
CA ILE A 169 3.33 11.38 6.85
C ILE A 169 3.30 11.41 8.38
N ILE A 170 2.33 12.09 8.98
CA ILE A 170 2.20 12.18 10.44
C ILE A 170 2.03 10.78 11.05
N LEU A 171 1.10 9.98 10.51
CA LEU A 171 0.86 8.61 10.97
C LEU A 171 2.09 7.72 10.77
N GLY A 172 2.82 7.89 9.67
CA GLY A 172 4.07 7.17 9.40
C GLY A 172 5.17 7.49 10.41
N ILE A 173 5.32 8.76 10.80
CA ILE A 173 6.28 9.17 11.83
C ILE A 173 5.91 8.57 13.19
N VAL A 174 4.63 8.64 13.59
CA VAL A 174 4.14 8.02 14.83
C VAL A 174 4.41 6.52 14.82
N PHE A 175 4.16 5.85 13.70
CA PHE A 175 4.43 4.43 13.55
C PHE A 175 5.92 4.10 13.64
N ALA A 176 6.78 4.86 12.98
CA ALA A 176 8.23 4.67 13.06
C ALA A 176 8.76 4.81 14.50
N MET A 177 8.23 5.77 15.26
CA MET A 177 8.57 5.92 16.69
C MET A 177 8.12 4.72 17.52
N MET A 178 6.89 4.21 17.30
CA MET A 178 6.41 3.01 18.00
C MET A 178 7.27 1.79 17.69
N LEU A 179 7.67 1.60 16.43
CA LEU A 179 8.59 0.53 16.04
C LEU A 179 9.94 0.65 16.72
N LEU A 180 10.52 1.85 16.74
CA LEU A 180 11.81 2.10 17.37
C LEU A 180 11.76 1.76 18.86
N ILE A 181 10.71 2.19 19.58
CA ILE A 181 10.50 1.84 20.99
C ILE A 181 10.38 0.33 21.18
N THR A 182 9.60 -0.34 20.33
CA THR A 182 9.40 -1.80 20.40
C THR A 182 10.73 -2.54 20.19
N ILE A 183 11.52 -2.12 19.21
CA ILE A 183 12.84 -2.70 18.95
C ILE A 183 13.78 -2.47 20.14
N LEU A 184 13.81 -1.26 20.71
CA LEU A 184 14.63 -0.97 21.90
C LEU A 184 14.25 -1.86 23.08
N ILE A 185 12.95 -2.07 23.35
CA ILE A 185 12.48 -2.95 24.44
C ILE A 185 12.82 -4.42 24.19
N LEU A 186 12.84 -4.87 22.94
CA LEU A 186 13.14 -6.27 22.59
C LEU A 186 14.65 -6.57 22.55
N VAL A 187 15.48 -5.55 22.31
CA VAL A 187 16.94 -5.69 22.17
C VAL A 187 17.69 -5.37 23.46
N LEU A 188 17.17 -4.49 24.33
CA LEU A 188 17.69 -4.20 25.68
C LEU A 188 17.10 -5.14 26.73
#